data_AF-A0A7C5Y1A4-F1
#
_entry.id   AF-A0A7C5Y1A4-F1
#
_cell.length_a   1.000
_cell.length_b   1.000
_cell.length_c   1.000
_cell.angle_alpha   90.00
_cell.angle_beta   90.00
_cell.angle_gamma   90.00
#
_symmetry.space_group_name_H-M   'P 1'
#
loop_
_entity.id
_entity.type
_entity.pdbx_description
1 polymer ?
#
loop_
_entity_poly.entity_id
_entity_poly.type
_entity_poly.pdbx_seq_one_letter_code
_entity_poly.pdbx_strand_id
1 'polypeptide(L)'
;MSESGEDVIFVVKVGDKEIPIDEKVLSIVQEYLKTPMSLEELASKLGLESWEEAYEFIKALPAWIMWTPPTLWRHRKKWLAEKLQSASSGEGAEKTA
;
A
#
# COMPACT_ATOMS: atom_id res chain seq x y z
N MET A 1 -26.85 0.47 -8.91
CA MET A 1 -26.61 0.54 -7.47
C MET A 1 -25.34 1.33 -7.29
N SER A 2 -25.38 2.42 -6.54
CA SER A 2 -24.31 3.42 -6.49
C SER A 2 -23.06 2.86 -5.80
N GLU A 3 -22.00 2.65 -6.56
CA GLU A 3 -20.64 2.44 -6.05
C GLU A 3 -20.12 3.80 -5.56
N SER A 4 -20.36 4.09 -4.29
CA SER A 4 -19.79 5.25 -3.60
C SER A 4 -19.29 4.79 -2.25
N GLY A 5 -18.36 3.83 -2.29
CA GLY A 5 -17.46 3.59 -1.16
C GLY A 5 -16.23 4.44 -1.41
N GLU A 6 -15.90 5.34 -0.50
CA GLU A 6 -14.64 6.07 -0.52
C GLU A 6 -13.50 5.06 -0.67
N ASP A 7 -12.85 5.04 -1.85
CA ASP A 7 -11.67 4.22 -2.08
C ASP A 7 -10.60 4.71 -1.10
N VAL A 8 -10.35 3.94 -0.04
CA VAL A 8 -9.18 4.21 0.81
C VAL A 8 -7.95 3.95 -0.02
N ILE A 9 -7.34 5.04 -0.48
CA ILE A 9 -6.10 5.03 -1.24
C ILE A 9 -4.97 4.91 -0.24
N PHE A 10 -4.33 3.74 -0.23
CA PHE A 10 -3.08 3.60 0.50
C PHE A 10 -1.97 4.21 -0.35
N VAL A 11 -1.35 5.28 0.15
CA VAL A 11 -0.29 6.00 -0.55
C VAL A 11 1.01 5.83 0.22
N VAL A 12 2.06 5.43 -0.47
CA VAL A 12 3.43 5.44 0.06
C VAL A 12 4.13 6.69 -0.46
N LYS A 13 4.59 7.53 0.44
CA LYS A 13 5.39 8.71 0.10
C LYS A 13 6.86 8.34 0.06
N VAL A 14 7.51 8.65 -1.06
CA VAL A 14 8.94 8.40 -1.31
C VAL A 14 9.56 9.73 -1.75
N GLY A 15 10.31 10.37 -0.86
CA GLY A 15 10.79 11.74 -1.09
C GLY A 15 9.61 12.69 -1.32
N ASP A 16 9.56 13.29 -2.51
CA ASP A 16 8.49 14.20 -2.95
C ASP A 16 7.40 13.51 -3.79
N LYS A 17 7.50 12.20 -4.03
CA LYS A 17 6.54 11.43 -4.82
C LYS A 17 5.55 10.69 -3.94
N GLU A 18 4.30 10.67 -4.38
CA GLU A 18 3.21 9.94 -3.74
C GLU A 18 2.79 8.78 -4.65
N ILE A 19 3.01 7.55 -4.18
CA ILE A 19 2.77 6.34 -4.97
C ILE A 19 1.53 5.63 -4.40
N PRO A 20 0.39 5.66 -5.11
CA PRO A 20 -0.78 4.91 -4.71
C PRO A 20 -0.52 3.41 -4.89
N ILE A 21 -0.74 2.63 -3.82
CA ILE A 21 -0.61 1.18 -3.87
C ILE A 21 -1.88 0.59 -4.47
N ASP A 22 -1.78 0.20 -5.74
CA ASP A 22 -2.80 -0.49 -6.49
C ASP A 22 -2.42 -1.96 -6.77
N GLU A 23 -3.30 -2.68 -7.47
CA GLU A 23 -3.04 -4.08 -7.85
C GLU A 23 -1.79 -4.21 -8.76
N LYS A 24 -1.48 -3.18 -9.56
CA LYS A 24 -0.33 -3.17 -10.46
C LYS A 24 0.98 -3.02 -9.70
N VAL A 25 1.07 -2.06 -8.77
CA VAL A 25 2.22 -1.83 -7.90
C VAL A 25 2.47 -3.07 -7.03
N LEU A 26 1.43 -3.67 -6.46
CA LEU A 26 1.60 -4.92 -5.71
C LEU A 26 2.10 -6.08 -6.58
N SER A 27 1.66 -6.15 -7.83
CA SER A 27 2.15 -7.18 -8.76
C SER A 27 3.64 -6.98 -9.04
N ILE A 28 4.09 -5.74 -9.23
CA ILE A 28 5.51 -5.41 -9.41
C ILE A 28 6.31 -5.75 -8.15
N VAL A 29 5.81 -5.39 -6.96
CA VAL A 29 6.47 -5.71 -5.68
C VAL A 29 6.56 -7.21 -5.47
N GLN A 30 5.50 -7.96 -5.77
CA GLN A 30 5.54 -9.42 -5.68
C GLN A 30 6.51 -10.05 -6.67
N GLU A 31 6.58 -9.50 -7.89
CA GLU A 31 7.55 -9.93 -8.88
C GLU A 31 8.96 -9.72 -8.34
N TYR A 32 9.27 -8.53 -7.82
CA TYR A 32 10.54 -8.22 -7.18
C TYR A 32 10.92 -9.17 -6.04
N LEU A 33 9.94 -9.66 -5.25
CA LEU A 33 10.18 -10.63 -4.17
C LEU A 33 10.39 -12.07 -4.68
N LYS A 34 9.79 -12.43 -5.81
CA LYS A 34 9.77 -13.80 -6.34
C LYS A 34 10.83 -14.04 -7.40
N THR A 35 11.34 -12.98 -8.02
CA THR A 35 12.35 -13.04 -9.07
C THR A 35 13.60 -12.28 -8.61
N PRO A 36 14.79 -12.62 -9.14
CA PRO A 36 16.01 -11.85 -8.87
C PRO A 36 16.00 -10.54 -9.67
N MET A 37 15.10 -9.63 -9.30
CA MET A 37 14.97 -8.29 -9.89
C MET A 37 15.85 -7.30 -9.11
N SER A 38 16.53 -6.42 -9.82
CA SER A 38 17.31 -5.34 -9.22
C SER A 38 16.44 -4.16 -8.75
N LEU A 39 16.97 -3.33 -7.86
CA LEU A 39 16.31 -2.10 -7.43
C LEU A 39 16.15 -1.09 -8.58
N GLU A 40 17.08 -1.08 -9.54
CA GLU A 40 16.98 -0.25 -10.75
C GLU A 40 15.80 -0.69 -11.64
N GLU A 41 15.63 -1.99 -11.84
CA GLU A 41 14.48 -2.53 -12.57
C GLU A 41 13.17 -2.25 -11.85
N LEU A 42 13.15 -2.40 -10.52
CA LEU A 42 11.99 -2.05 -9.69
C LEU A 42 11.66 -0.57 -9.84
N ALA A 43 12.66 0.32 -9.77
CA ALA A 43 12.49 1.75 -9.96
C ALA A 43 11.85 2.05 -11.33
N SER A 44 12.43 1.49 -12.40
CA SER A 44 11.93 1.64 -13.77
C SER A 44 10.47 1.18 -13.92
N LYS A 45 10.10 0.04 -13.31
CA LYS A 45 8.72 -0.47 -13.35
C LYS A 45 7.74 0.38 -12.55
N LEU A 46 8.18 0.96 -11.43
CA LEU A 46 7.37 1.84 -10.58
C LEU A 46 7.32 3.29 -11.09
N GLY A 47 8.13 3.64 -12.11
CA GLY A 47 8.25 5.01 -12.61
C GLY A 47 9.07 5.92 -11.68
N LEU A 48 9.98 5.33 -10.90
CA LEU A 48 10.93 6.03 -10.05
C LEU A 48 12.18 6.41 -10.84
N GLU A 49 12.84 7.48 -10.42
CA GLU A 49 13.99 8.06 -11.12
C GLU A 49 15.31 7.42 -10.70
N SER A 50 15.37 6.80 -9.51
CA SER A 50 16.58 6.15 -9.00
C SER A 50 16.29 4.87 -8.22
N TRP A 51 17.31 4.01 -8.10
CA TRP A 51 17.26 2.82 -7.26
C TRP A 51 17.08 3.15 -5.77
N GLU A 52 17.53 4.33 -5.34
CA GLU A 52 17.37 4.83 -3.97
C GLU A 52 15.89 5.06 -3.63
N GLU A 53 15.13 5.66 -4.55
CA GLU A 53 13.68 5.82 -4.39
C GLU A 53 12.99 4.45 -4.30
N ALA A 54 13.39 3.48 -5.12
CA ALA A 54 12.83 2.13 -5.04
C ALA A 54 13.15 1.43 -3.70
N TYR A 55 14.35 1.67 -3.16
CA TYR A 55 14.72 1.16 -1.85
C TYR A 55 13.87 1.78 -0.74
N GLU A 56 13.72 3.10 -0.73
CA GLU A 56 12.89 3.80 0.26
C GLU A 56 11.41 3.40 0.15
N PHE A 57 10.91 3.15 -1.06
CA PHE A 57 9.57 2.60 -1.28
C PHE A 57 9.36 1.24 -0.60
N ILE A 58 10.27 0.28 -0.84
CA ILE A 58 10.19 -1.06 -0.23
C ILE A 58 10.30 -0.97 1.30
N LYS A 59 11.15 -0.09 1.80
CA LYS A 59 11.33 0.14 3.23
C LYS A 59 10.11 0.78 3.89
N ALA A 60 9.42 1.68 3.20
CA ALA A 60 8.19 2.29 3.67
C ALA A 60 6.99 1.33 3.61
N LEU A 61 7.05 0.29 2.77
CA LEU A 61 6.00 -0.72 2.67
C LEU A 61 5.99 -1.65 3.90
N PRO A 62 4.87 -1.74 4.63
CA PRO A 62 4.69 -2.76 5.65
C PRO A 62 4.81 -4.17 5.07
N ALA A 63 5.45 -5.07 5.82
CA ALA A 63 5.62 -6.47 5.41
C ALA A 63 4.31 -7.15 5.02
N TRP A 64 3.21 -6.91 5.74
CA TRP A 64 1.92 -7.52 5.41
C TRP A 64 1.36 -7.09 4.04
N ILE A 65 1.72 -5.90 3.53
CA ILE A 65 1.34 -5.44 2.18
C ILE A 65 2.15 -6.21 1.14
N MET A 66 3.46 -6.34 1.35
CA MET A 66 4.35 -7.10 0.47
C MET A 66 3.90 -8.55 0.25
N TRP A 67 3.37 -9.20 1.30
CA TRP A 67 2.86 -10.57 1.24
C TRP A 67 1.39 -10.68 0.78
N THR A 68 0.71 -9.57 0.50
CA THR A 68 -0.70 -9.60 0.09
C THR A 68 -0.80 -9.95 -1.40
N PRO A 69 -1.51 -11.03 -1.78
CA PRO A 69 -1.85 -11.31 -3.17
C PRO A 69 -2.58 -10.12 -3.81
N PRO A 70 -2.24 -9.70 -5.05
CA PRO A 70 -2.90 -8.58 -5.71
C PRO A 70 -4.42 -8.78 -5.81
N THR A 71 -4.85 -10.02 -6.02
CA THR A 71 -6.26 -10.42 -6.08
C THR A 71 -7.03 -10.17 -4.78
N LEU A 72 -6.34 -10.16 -3.63
CA LEU A 72 -6.93 -9.89 -2.31
C LEU A 72 -6.86 -8.41 -1.93
N TRP A 73 -6.21 -7.56 -2.74
CA TRP A 73 -6.04 -6.14 -2.42
C TRP A 73 -7.37 -5.40 -2.35
N ARG A 74 -8.31 -5.65 -3.27
CA ARG A 74 -9.66 -5.08 -3.24
C ARG A 74 -10.38 -5.35 -1.91
N HIS A 75 -10.35 -6.59 -1.44
CA HIS A 75 -10.96 -6.96 -0.17
C HIS A 75 -10.24 -6.33 1.03
N ARG A 76 -8.90 -6.24 0.97
CA ARG A 76 -8.10 -5.59 2.01
C ARG A 76 -8.34 -4.09 2.10
N LYS A 77 -8.46 -3.38 0.97
CA LYS A 77 -8.82 -1.95 0.93
C LYS A 77 -10.14 -1.71 1.66
N LYS A 78 -11.15 -2.54 1.36
CA LYS A 78 -12.45 -2.47 2.03
C LYS A 78 -12.36 -2.70 3.54
N TRP A 79 -11.65 -3.75 3.96
CA TRP A 79 -11.43 -4.04 5.38
C TRP A 79 -10.70 -2.90 6.11
N LEU A 80 -9.68 -2.31 5.46
CA LEU A 80 -8.92 -1.20 6.03
C LEU A 80 -9.78 0.07 6.15
N ALA A 81 -10.64 0.34 5.18
CA ALA A 81 -11.60 1.43 5.22
C ALA A 81 -12.57 1.30 6.39
N GLU A 82 -13.17 0.11 6.55
CA GLU A 82 -14.06 -0.20 7.67
C GLU A 82 -13.34 -0.08 9.02
N LYS A 83 -12.06 -0.47 9.09
CA LYS A 83 -11.20 -0.33 10.27
C LYS A 83 -10.87 1.13 10.62
N LEU A 84 -10.59 1.96 9.62
CA LEU A 84 -10.29 3.38 9.84
C LEU A 84 -11.54 4.17 10.25
N GLN A 85 -12.69 3.86 9.64
CA GLN A 85 -13.98 4.46 10.04
C GLN A 85 -14.41 4.03 11.46
N SER A 86 -14.15 2.77 11.83
CA SER A 86 -14.43 2.29 13.19
C SER A 86 -13.44 2.83 14.24
N ALA A 87 -12.18 3.06 13.88
CA ALA A 87 -11.21 3.74 14.74
C ALA A 87 -11.56 5.22 14.97
N SER A 88 -11.99 5.94 13.92
CA SER A 88 -12.45 7.34 14.04
C SER A 88 -13.73 7.48 14.87
N SER A 89 -14.51 6.42 15.04
CA SER A 89 -15.73 6.40 15.88
C SER A 89 -15.47 5.85 17.29
N GLY A 90 -14.27 5.35 17.57
CA GLY A 90 -13.92 4.63 18.79
C GLY A 90 -13.12 5.41 19.83
N GLU A 91 -12.80 6.69 19.60
CA GLU A 91 -12.04 7.51 20.56
C GLU A 91 -12.98 8.30 21.49
N GLY A 92 -13.91 7.57 22.12
CA GLY A 92 -14.99 8.13 22.94
C GLY A 92 -15.57 7.21 24.01
N ALA A 93 -14.83 6.19 24.46
CA ALA A 93 -15.08 5.43 25.69
C ALA A 93 -13.82 4.58 25.88
N GLU A 94 -12.93 4.84 26.83
CA GLU A 94 -13.13 4.45 28.22
C GLU A 94 -12.06 5.16 29.08
N LYS A 95 -12.38 6.36 29.58
CA LYS A 95 -11.82 6.85 30.84
C LYS A 95 -12.76 6.39 31.93
N THR A 96 -12.52 5.24 32.54
CA THR A 96 -12.91 4.91 33.93
C THR A 96 -12.50 3.47 34.24
N ALA A 97 -11.43 3.30 35.01
CA ALA A 97 -11.34 2.43 36.20
C ALA A 97 -9.91 2.45 36.74
#